data_AF-A0A7K1BWF5-F1
#
_entry.id   AF-A0A7K1BWF5-F1
#
_cell.length_a   1.000
_cell.length_b   1.000
_cell.length_c   1.000
_cell.angle_alpha   90.00
_cell.angle_beta   90.00
_cell.angle_gamma   90.00
#
_symmetry.space_group_name_H-M   'P 1'
#
loop_
_entity.id
_entity.type
_entity.pdbx_description
1 polymer ?
#
loop_
_entity_poly.entity_id
_entity_poly.type
_entity_poly.pdbx_seq_one_letter_code
_entity_poly.pdbx_strand_id
1 'polypeptide(L)' 'KGFRVPSELRRQFGMVSSLNELRALLDQLDNQPYPVEVAALPRGRTSHGRPPTLPDGWLKDPDEMIHLEAEDMFSGG' A
#
# COMPACT_ATOMS: atom_id res chain seq x y z
N LYS A 1 -4.14 1.79 12.20
CA LYS A 1 -3.53 2.96 12.87
C LYS A 1 -4.16 4.23 12.28
N GLY A 2 -4.98 4.95 13.05
CA GLY A 2 -5.86 6.00 12.54
C GLY A 2 -7.32 5.71 12.92
N PHE A 3 -8.27 6.11 12.06
CA PHE A 3 -9.71 5.90 12.27
C PHE A 3 -10.07 4.41 12.41
N ARG A 4 -11.05 4.13 13.28
CA ARG A 4 -11.59 2.78 13.43
C ARG A 4 -12.67 2.56 12.38
N VAL A 5 -12.60 1.42 11.71
CA VAL A 5 -13.62 0.97 10.76
C VAL A 5 -13.88 -0.51 11.03
N PRO A 6 -15.14 -0.98 11.12
CA PRO A 6 -15.46 -2.39 11.20
C PRO A 6 -14.81 -3.20 10.06
N SER A 7 -14.32 -4.41 10.36
CA SER A 7 -13.66 -5.26 9.36
C SER A 7 -14.56 -5.56 8.16
N GLU A 8 -15.85 -5.78 8.45
CA GLU A 8 -16.89 -6.00 7.45
C GLU A 8 -17.03 -4.82 6.49
N LEU A 9 -17.19 -3.60 7.02
CA LEU A 9 -17.30 -2.39 6.20
C LEU A 9 -16.06 -2.15 5.34
N ARG A 10 -14.85 -2.41 5.86
CA ARG A 10 -13.63 -2.31 5.03
C ARG A 10 -13.68 -3.22 3.81
N ARG A 11 -14.18 -4.45 3.95
CA ARG A 11 -14.31 -5.38 2.84
C ARG A 11 -15.36 -4.87 1.83
N GLN A 12 -16.50 -4.40 2.31
CA GLN A 12 -17.59 -3.89 1.47
C GLN A 12 -17.16 -2.67 0.65
N PHE A 13 -16.42 -1.72 1.23
CA PHE A 13 -15.88 -0.58 0.49
C PHE A 13 -14.98 -0.96 -0.69
N GLY A 14 -14.28 -2.10 -0.61
CA GLY A 14 -13.44 -2.61 -1.71
C GLY A 14 -14.22 -3.24 -2.87
N MET A 15 -15.52 -3.47 -2.70
CA MET A 15 -16.38 -4.20 -3.65
C MET A 15 -17.55 -3.35 -4.19
N VAL A 16 -17.56 -2.05 -3.91
CA VAL A 16 -18.61 -1.11 -4.34
C VAL A 16 -18.75 -1.06 -5.85
N SER A 17 -19.99 -1.04 -6.33
CA SER A 17 -20.36 -1.01 -7.75
C SER A 17 -21.15 0.23 -8.17
N SER A 18 -21.61 1.05 -7.21
CA SER A 18 -22.38 2.26 -7.49
C SER A 18 -22.19 3.37 -6.45
N LEU A 19 -22.49 4.61 -6.83
CA LEU A 19 -22.43 5.76 -5.91
C LEU A 19 -23.46 5.68 -4.78
N ASN A 20 -24.64 5.10 -5.05
CA ASN A 20 -25.67 4.92 -4.03
C ASN A 20 -25.23 3.92 -2.96
N GLU A 21 -24.60 2.81 -3.39
CA GLU A 21 -24.01 1.81 -2.50
C GLU A 21 -22.90 2.43 -1.65
N LEU A 22 -21.97 3.19 -2.27
CA LEU A 22 -20.94 3.91 -1.54
C LEU A 22 -21.53 4.81 -0.45
N ARG A 23 -22.60 5.55 -0.77
CA ARG A 23 -23.24 6.46 0.18
C ARG A 23 -23.87 5.72 1.37
N ALA A 24 -24.58 4.63 1.09
CA ALA A 24 -25.17 3.78 2.14
C ALA A 24 -24.11 3.15 3.07
N LEU A 25 -22.91 2.85 2.55
CA LEU A 25 -21.80 2.37 3.37
C LEU A 25 -21.17 3.49 4.20
N LEU A 26 -21.05 4.70 3.65
CA LEU A 26 -20.54 5.86 4.38
C LEU A 26 -21.46 6.25 5.55
N ASP A 27 -22.78 6.12 5.39
CA ASP A 27 -23.77 6.41 6.44
C ASP A 27 -23.65 5.48 7.67
N GLN A 28 -22.96 4.34 7.53
CA GLN A 28 -22.70 3.39 8.62
C GLN A 28 -21.42 3.71 9.41
N LEU A 29 -20.65 4.72 9.02
CA LEU A 29 -19.43 5.10 9.71
C LEU A 29 -19.71 5.98 10.93
N ASP A 30 -19.06 5.65 12.04
CA ASP A 30 -19.07 6.51 13.22
C ASP A 30 -18.28 7.80 12.96
N ASN A 31 -18.85 8.94 13.34
CA ASN A 31 -18.13 10.21 13.36
C ASN A 31 -17.09 10.18 14.49
N GLN A 32 -15.82 10.21 14.10
CA GLN A 32 -14.69 10.07 15.00
C GLN A 32 -13.82 11.33 14.97
N PRO A 33 -13.33 11.80 16.14
CA PRO A 33 -12.39 12.90 16.17
C PRO A 33 -11.10 12.55 15.43
N TYR A 34 -10.41 13.57 14.93
CA TYR A 34 -9.13 13.39 14.26
C TYR A 34 -8.11 12.75 15.21
N PRO A 35 -7.42 11.65 14.82
CA PRO A 35 -6.63 10.86 15.76
C PRO A 35 -5.22 11.45 15.92
N VAL A 36 -5.12 12.58 16.63
CA VAL A 36 -3.92 13.41 16.81
C VAL A 36 -2.67 12.62 17.22
N GLU A 37 -2.82 11.68 18.15
CA GLU A 37 -1.71 10.90 18.72
C GLU A 37 -1.03 9.98 17.69
N VAL A 38 -1.79 9.47 16.72
CA VAL A 38 -1.28 8.55 15.71
C VAL A 38 -1.14 9.18 14.33
N ALA A 39 -1.72 10.36 14.12
CA ALA A 39 -1.64 11.10 12.87
C ALA A 39 -0.20 11.53 12.56
N ALA A 40 0.51 12.05 13.57
CA ALA A 40 1.89 12.52 13.45
C ALA A 40 2.94 11.40 13.51
N LEU A 41 2.54 10.18 13.87
CA LEU A 41 3.49 9.07 13.95
C LEU A 41 3.99 8.68 12.56
N PRO A 42 5.28 8.30 12.44
CA PRO A 42 5.84 7.81 11.18
C PRO A 42 4.97 6.71 10.56
N ARG A 43 4.79 6.81 9.25
CA ARG A 43 4.10 5.81 8.43
C ARG A 43 5.15 4.93 7.76
N GLY A 44 4.87 3.64 7.68
CA GLY A 44 5.79 2.67 7.11
C GLY A 44 6.93 2.27 8.06
N ARG A 45 8.01 1.75 7.48
CA ARG A 45 9.14 1.20 8.22
C ARG A 45 10.02 2.34 8.75
N THR A 46 10.25 2.39 10.05
CA THR A 46 11.09 3.41 10.70
C THR A 46 12.51 2.93 10.99
N SER A 47 12.79 1.65 10.80
CA SER A 47 14.13 1.10 10.93
C SER A 47 14.98 1.46 9.73
N HIS A 48 16.29 1.49 9.91
CA HIS A 48 17.23 1.52 8.78
C HIS A 48 16.90 0.37 7.84
N GLY A 49 16.59 0.69 6.59
CA GLY A 49 16.36 -0.31 5.57
C GLY A 49 17.68 -1.02 5.25
N ARG A 50 17.62 -2.33 5.00
CA ARG A 50 18.71 -3.00 4.29
C ARG A 50 18.91 -2.25 2.96
N PRO A 51 20.15 -1.95 2.54
CA PRO A 51 20.38 -1.43 1.21
C PRO A 51 19.69 -2.35 0.19
N PRO A 52 18.97 -1.79 -0.80
CA PRO A 52 18.35 -2.60 -1.84
C PRO A 52 19.46 -3.39 -2.54
N THR A 53 19.25 -4.70 -2.69
CA THR A 53 20.12 -5.54 -3.51
C THR A 53 19.66 -5.40 -4.94
N LEU A 54 20.57 -4.96 -5.80
CA LEU A 54 20.36 -4.93 -7.24
C LEU A 54 21.10 -6.12 -7.86
N PRO A 55 20.61 -6.70 -8.96
CA PRO A 55 21.40 -7.60 -9.80
C PRO A 55 22.75 -6.96 -10.18
N ASP A 56 23.76 -7.80 -10.46
CA ASP A 56 25.04 -7.26 -10.96
C ASP A 56 24.81 -6.48 -12.26
N GLY A 57 25.51 -5.35 -12.41
CA GLY A 57 25.46 -4.53 -13.61
C GLY A 57 24.34 -3.50 -13.70
N TRP A 58 23.28 -3.60 -12.89
CA TRP A 58 22.06 -2.79 -13.05
C TRP A 58 22.20 -1.26 -12.98
N LEU A 59 23.26 -0.75 -12.34
CA LEU A 59 23.54 0.69 -12.28
C LEU A 59 24.66 1.14 -13.24
N LYS A 60 25.18 0.24 -14.08
CA LYS A 60 26.31 0.55 -14.97
C LYS A 60 25.86 1.32 -16.21
N ASP A 61 24.63 1.13 -16.68
CA ASP A 61 24.10 1.81 -17.86
C ASP A 61 22.59 2.11 -17.70
N PRO A 62 22.18 3.38 -17.59
CA PRO A 62 20.76 3.76 -17.48
C PRO A 62 19.98 3.57 -18.80
N ASP A 63 20.66 3.45 -19.94
CA ASP A 63 20.06 3.30 -21.28
C ASP A 63 20.14 1.85 -21.78
N GLU A 64 20.55 0.90 -20.93
CA GLU A 64 20.66 -0.51 -21.28
C GLU A 64 19.29 -1.07 -21.71
N MET A 65 19.22 -1.61 -22.92
CA MET A 65 18.07 -2.40 -23.35
C MET A 65 18.12 -3.77 -22.65
N ILE A 66 17.36 -3.87 -21.55
CA ILE A 66 17.27 -5.09 -20.76
C ILE A 66 16.64 -6.21 -21.60
N HIS A 67 17.37 -7.32 -21.76
CA HIS A 67 16.80 -8.58 -22.23
C HIS A 67 16.33 -9.38 -21.02
N LEU A 68 15.02 -9.61 -20.91
CA LEU A 68 14.42 -10.35 -19.79
C LEU A 68 14.14 -11.78 -20.24
N GLU A 69 14.80 -12.75 -19.62
CA GLU A 69 14.48 -14.17 -19.79
C GLU A 69 13.42 -14.60 -18.76
N ALA A 70 12.75 -15.73 -19.01
CA ALA A 70 11.67 -16.22 -18.12
C ALA A 70 12.14 -16.51 -16.68
N GLU A 71 13.44 -16.79 -16.49
CA GLU A 71 14.08 -17.02 -15.20
C GLU A 71 14.33 -15.74 -14.40
N ASP A 72 14.47 -14.58 -15.07
CA ASP A 72 14.65 -13.27 -14.43
C ASP A 72 13.35 -12.71 -13.82
N MET A 73 12.21 -13.30 -14.17
CA MET A 73 10.89 -12.88 -13.67
C MET A 73 10.62 -13.31 -12.22
N PHE A 74 11.46 -14.18 -11.65
CA PHE A 74 11.34 -14.67 -10.27
C PHE A 74 12.26 -13.89 -9.33
N SER A 75 11.91 -12.64 -9.06
CA SER A 75 12.56 -11.85 -8.01
C SER A 75 12.00 -12.21 -6.63
N GLY A 76 12.56 -13.22 -5.98
CA GLY A 76 12.32 -13.45 -4.55
C GLY A 76 12.61 -14.88 -4.09
N GLY A 77 13.53 -15.01 -3.13
CA GLY A 77 13.59 -16.18 -2.23
C GLY A 77 12.51 -16.12 -1.15
#